data_AF-A0A377PQZ5-F1
#
_entry.id   AF-A0A377PQZ5-F1
#
_cell.length_a   1.000
_cell.length_b   1.000
_cell.length_c   1.000
_cell.angle_alpha   90.00
_cell.angle_beta   90.00
_cell.angle_gamma   90.00
#
_symmetry.space_group_name_H-M   'P 1'
#
loop_
_entity.id
_entity.type
_entity.pdbx_description
1 polymer ?
#
loop_
_entity_poly.entity_id
_entity_poly.type
_entity_poly.pdbx_seq_one_letter_code
_entity_poly.pdbx_strand_id
1 'polypeptide(L)'
;MDLDSINLEEFDYIVLASRLKPQYLERHKDKFLSYLQNGGHIVSFGEIMGDYLPNIIWKDYPVNFWWWLIQGADMPLYAIESNGSKQDECTKSGLFSKIEVNVAKWHCHGAFYPPSNATKILVNELDESIIYKDNSFNGNLYVTSLDPEFHLGQGFMPTTEPFFDNFMQWVEEDILTHNNAKV
;
A
#
# COMPACT_ATOMS: atom_id res chain seq x y z
N MET A 1 10.67 5.49 -21.51
CA MET A 1 11.62 6.20 -20.62
C MET A 1 12.45 5.13 -19.93
N ASP A 2 13.77 5.26 -19.89
CA ASP A 2 14.64 4.26 -19.26
C ASP A 2 14.94 4.67 -17.82
N LEU A 3 14.48 3.87 -16.84
CA LEU A 3 14.62 4.15 -15.42
C LEU A 3 16.09 4.30 -14.98
N ASP A 4 17.04 3.69 -15.70
CA ASP A 4 18.48 3.86 -15.45
C ASP A 4 18.88 5.34 -15.45
N SER A 5 18.34 6.08 -16.42
CA SER A 5 18.74 7.47 -16.70
C SER A 5 18.01 8.52 -15.86
N ILE A 6 16.96 8.14 -15.12
CA ILE A 6 16.10 9.09 -14.40
C ILE A 6 16.64 9.38 -13.01
N ASN A 7 16.77 10.65 -12.64
CA ASN A 7 17.05 11.03 -11.26
C ASN A 7 15.74 10.98 -10.45
N LEU A 8 15.65 10.07 -9.48
CA LEU A 8 14.43 9.93 -8.67
C LEU A 8 14.23 11.11 -7.70
N GLU A 9 15.31 11.81 -7.34
CA GLU A 9 15.25 12.95 -6.42
C GLU A 9 14.51 14.17 -7.00
N GLU A 10 14.19 14.16 -8.30
CA GLU A 10 13.37 15.19 -8.95
C GLU A 10 11.87 15.04 -8.69
N PHE A 11 11.44 13.95 -8.04
CA PHE A 11 10.05 13.63 -7.78
C PHE A 11 9.75 13.61 -6.28
N ASP A 12 8.58 14.12 -5.89
CA ASP A 12 8.11 14.07 -4.51
C ASP A 12 7.84 12.63 -4.05
N TYR A 13 7.31 11.81 -4.94
CA TYR A 13 7.12 10.38 -4.73
C TYR A 13 7.10 9.59 -6.04
N ILE A 14 7.37 8.28 -5.94
CA ILE A 14 7.32 7.33 -7.06
C ILE A 14 6.23 6.29 -6.80
N VAL A 15 5.45 5.97 -7.83
CA VAL A 15 4.43 4.91 -7.78
C VAL A 15 4.91 3.70 -8.58
N LEU A 16 4.99 2.56 -7.91
CA LEU A 16 5.17 1.25 -8.51
C LEU A 16 3.80 0.60 -8.66
N ALA A 17 3.26 0.63 -9.88
CA ALA A 17 2.00 -0.02 -10.22
C ALA A 17 2.11 -1.55 -10.03
N SER A 18 0.99 -2.19 -9.75
CA SER A 18 0.85 -3.64 -9.74
C SER A 18 1.17 -4.25 -11.11
N ARG A 19 1.32 -5.58 -11.15
CA ARG A 19 1.61 -6.37 -12.37
C ARG A 19 2.93 -6.05 -13.07
N LEU A 20 3.79 -5.22 -12.47
CA LEU A 20 5.15 -5.02 -12.95
C LEU A 20 5.95 -6.32 -12.82
N LYS A 21 6.79 -6.62 -13.82
CA LYS A 21 7.67 -7.79 -13.75
C LYS A 21 8.81 -7.50 -12.76
N PRO A 22 8.97 -8.29 -11.68
CA PRO A 22 9.96 -8.03 -10.63
C PRO A 22 11.38 -7.85 -11.16
N GLN A 23 11.78 -8.65 -12.17
CA GLN A 23 13.10 -8.58 -12.80
C GLN A 23 13.51 -7.17 -13.30
N TYR A 24 12.56 -6.31 -13.66
CA TYR A 24 12.86 -4.94 -14.09
C TYR A 24 13.04 -3.98 -12.91
N LEU A 25 12.46 -4.31 -11.76
CA LEU A 25 12.57 -3.53 -10.52
C LEU A 25 13.81 -3.93 -9.72
N GLU A 26 14.11 -5.22 -9.64
CA GLU A 26 15.25 -5.79 -8.88
C GLU A 26 16.59 -5.17 -9.31
N ARG A 27 16.79 -4.94 -10.61
CA ARG A 27 17.99 -4.26 -11.14
C ARG A 27 18.16 -2.81 -10.66
N HIS A 28 17.10 -2.19 -10.13
CA HIS A 28 17.10 -0.82 -9.60
C HIS A 28 16.91 -0.77 -8.07
N LYS A 29 16.98 -1.90 -7.36
CA LYS A 29 16.71 -1.95 -5.91
C LYS A 29 17.55 -0.95 -5.10
N ASP A 30 18.84 -0.82 -5.44
CA ASP A 30 19.74 0.11 -4.75
C ASP A 30 19.36 1.57 -5.02
N LYS A 31 18.81 1.86 -6.19
CA LYS A 31 18.31 3.19 -6.57
C LYS A 31 17.06 3.55 -5.78
N PHE A 32 16.12 2.62 -5.62
CA PHE A 32 14.95 2.81 -4.77
C PHE A 32 15.31 2.96 -3.30
N LEU A 33 16.25 2.13 -2.80
CA LEU A 33 16.74 2.22 -1.43
C LEU A 33 17.42 3.58 -1.18
N SER A 34 18.30 4.03 -2.08
CA SER A 34 18.95 5.34 -1.98
C SER A 34 17.92 6.47 -1.97
N TYR A 35 16.90 6.40 -2.83
CA TYR A 35 15.84 7.40 -2.87
C TYR A 35 15.07 7.48 -1.54
N LEU A 36 14.67 6.34 -0.96
CA LEU A 36 14.05 6.28 0.37
C LEU A 36 14.99 6.83 1.47
N GLN A 37 16.27 6.46 1.43
CA GLN A 37 17.28 6.93 2.38
C GLN A 37 17.54 8.45 2.27
N ASN A 38 17.33 9.04 1.10
CA ASN A 38 17.52 10.48 0.88
C ASN A 38 16.25 11.31 1.13
N GLY A 39 15.16 10.69 1.59
CA GLY A 39 13.91 11.39 1.92
C GLY A 39 12.80 11.22 0.91
N GLY A 40 13.03 10.53 -0.20
CA GLY A 40 12.02 10.24 -1.22
C GLY A 40 10.97 9.24 -0.77
N HIS A 41 9.79 9.29 -1.37
CA HIS A 41 8.64 8.46 -0.97
C HIS A 41 8.24 7.47 -2.06
N ILE A 42 7.93 6.22 -1.70
CA ILE A 42 7.53 5.20 -2.67
C ILE A 42 6.17 4.63 -2.29
N VAL A 43 5.27 4.51 -3.27
CA VAL A 43 4.02 3.75 -3.18
C VAL A 43 4.17 2.47 -4.00
N SER A 44 3.83 1.31 -3.44
CA SER A 44 3.88 0.02 -4.13
C SER A 44 2.54 -0.71 -4.02
N PHE A 45 1.96 -1.03 -5.18
CA PHE A 45 0.67 -1.69 -5.31
C PHE A 45 0.79 -3.19 -5.66
N GLY A 46 -0.20 -3.95 -5.21
CA GLY A 46 -0.40 -5.36 -5.57
C GLY A 46 0.68 -6.32 -5.11
N GLU A 47 0.69 -7.49 -5.75
CA GLU A 47 1.60 -8.60 -5.51
C GLU A 47 2.83 -8.54 -6.41
N ILE A 48 3.78 -7.68 -6.05
CA ILE A 48 5.11 -7.72 -6.66
C ILE A 48 6.01 -8.55 -5.75
N MET A 49 6.24 -9.80 -6.14
CA MET A 49 7.12 -10.72 -5.42
C MET A 49 8.53 -10.63 -5.99
N GLY A 50 9.48 -10.09 -5.24
CA GLY A 50 10.89 -10.01 -5.64
C GLY A 50 11.72 -9.15 -4.69
N ASP A 51 13.03 -9.12 -4.92
CA ASP A 51 13.99 -8.34 -4.12
C ASP A 51 14.22 -6.93 -4.72
N TYR A 52 13.15 -6.14 -4.80
CA TYR A 52 13.18 -4.80 -5.41
C TYR A 52 13.03 -3.64 -4.42
N LEU A 53 12.44 -3.90 -3.25
CA LEU A 53 12.31 -2.95 -2.15
C LEU A 53 12.66 -3.64 -0.83
N PRO A 54 13.26 -2.91 0.14
CA PRO A 54 13.48 -3.43 1.47
C PRO A 54 12.15 -3.73 2.17
N ASN A 55 12.18 -4.63 3.15
CA ASN A 55 11.07 -4.86 4.08
C ASN A 55 9.75 -5.33 3.42
N ILE A 56 9.82 -5.88 2.21
CA ILE A 56 8.71 -6.58 1.55
C ILE A 56 8.80 -8.08 1.87
N ILE A 57 8.12 -8.50 2.94
CA ILE A 57 7.98 -9.92 3.30
C ILE A 57 6.54 -10.34 3.02
N TRP A 58 6.36 -11.35 2.20
CA TRP A 58 5.05 -11.71 1.63
C TRP A 58 4.63 -13.15 1.97
N LYS A 59 3.32 -13.36 2.09
CA LYS A 59 2.68 -14.68 2.07
C LYS A 59 1.53 -14.70 1.08
N ASP A 60 1.60 -15.70 0.20
CA ASP A 60 0.57 -15.99 -0.77
C ASP A 60 -0.71 -16.49 -0.11
N TYR A 61 -1.83 -16.00 -0.63
CA TYR A 61 -3.14 -16.57 -0.38
C TYR A 61 -3.86 -16.79 -1.71
N PRO A 62 -4.71 -17.83 -1.83
CA PRO A 62 -5.60 -17.96 -2.96
C PRO A 62 -6.53 -16.74 -3.04
N VAL A 63 -6.54 -16.09 -4.20
CA VAL A 63 -7.38 -14.91 -4.44
C VAL A 63 -8.84 -15.32 -4.56
N ASN A 64 -9.69 -14.81 -3.67
CA ASN A 64 -11.14 -15.00 -3.77
C ASN A 64 -11.78 -13.85 -4.54
N PHE A 65 -12.01 -14.06 -5.84
CA PHE A 65 -12.61 -13.07 -6.73
C PHE A 65 -14.13 -12.91 -6.60
N TRP A 66 -14.82 -13.70 -5.78
CA TRP A 66 -16.29 -13.79 -5.84
C TRP A 66 -16.96 -13.99 -4.48
N TRP A 67 -16.28 -13.66 -3.38
CA TRP A 67 -16.81 -13.91 -2.04
C TRP A 67 -18.17 -13.24 -1.82
N TRP A 68 -18.39 -12.06 -2.42
CA TRP A 68 -19.65 -11.30 -2.31
C TRP A 68 -20.85 -11.97 -3.00
N LEU A 69 -20.62 -13.00 -3.84
CA LEU A 69 -21.71 -13.81 -4.39
C LEU A 69 -22.26 -14.81 -3.38
N ILE A 70 -21.53 -15.08 -2.30
CA ILE A 70 -21.93 -15.99 -1.23
C ILE A 70 -22.73 -15.19 -0.20
N GLN A 71 -24.01 -15.53 -0.05
CA GLN A 71 -24.89 -14.86 0.90
C GLN A 71 -24.32 -14.93 2.33
N GLY A 72 -24.11 -13.76 2.95
CA GLY A 72 -23.58 -13.64 4.31
C GLY A 72 -22.08 -13.85 4.44
N ALA A 73 -21.34 -14.01 3.33
CA ALA A 73 -19.89 -13.97 3.37
C ALA A 73 -19.38 -12.55 3.63
N ASP A 74 -18.24 -12.46 4.30
CA ASP A 74 -17.49 -11.24 4.54
C ASP A 74 -16.01 -11.49 4.23
N MET A 75 -15.31 -10.44 3.82
CA MET A 75 -13.86 -10.42 3.82
C MET A 75 -13.41 -9.65 5.08
N PRO A 76 -12.97 -10.34 6.15
CA PRO A 76 -12.73 -9.72 7.44
C PRO A 76 -11.44 -8.90 7.43
N LEU A 77 -11.55 -7.65 6.99
CA LEU A 77 -10.50 -6.64 7.07
C LEU A 77 -10.82 -5.64 8.17
N TYR A 78 -9.77 -5.17 8.84
CA TYR A 78 -9.86 -4.23 9.94
C TYR A 78 -8.83 -3.12 9.79
N ALA A 79 -9.29 -1.87 9.81
CA ALA A 79 -8.40 -0.73 9.91
C ALA A 79 -7.79 -0.65 11.31
N ILE A 80 -6.55 -0.18 11.40
CA ILE A 80 -5.86 -0.01 12.67
C ILE A 80 -5.87 1.47 13.08
N GLU A 81 -6.44 1.75 14.25
CA GLU A 81 -6.38 3.08 14.87
C GLU A 81 -4.99 3.35 15.47
N SER A 82 -4.66 4.63 15.68
CA SER A 82 -3.42 5.09 16.33
C SER A 82 -3.10 4.44 17.69
N ASN A 83 -4.11 3.97 18.43
CA ASN A 83 -3.96 3.26 19.70
C ASN A 83 -3.78 1.73 19.54
N GLY A 84 -3.75 1.22 18.30
CA GLY A 84 -3.63 -0.19 17.96
C GLY A 84 -4.95 -0.98 17.91
N SER A 85 -6.12 -0.35 18.15
CA SER A 85 -7.40 -1.06 18.09
C SER A 85 -7.89 -1.27 16.65
N LYS A 86 -8.41 -2.47 16.36
CA LYS A 86 -9.09 -2.83 15.10
C LYS A 86 -10.44 -2.11 14.99
N GLN A 87 -10.71 -1.50 13.84
CA GLN A 87 -12.01 -0.94 13.44
C GLN A 87 -12.50 -1.64 12.17
N ASP A 88 -13.78 -1.99 12.14
CA ASP A 88 -14.47 -2.63 11.00
C ASP A 88 -15.23 -1.65 10.09
N GLU A 89 -15.47 -0.42 10.55
CA GLU A 89 -16.11 0.65 9.79
C GLU A 89 -15.12 1.76 9.41
N CYS A 90 -14.75 2.64 10.35
CA CYS A 90 -13.88 3.80 10.10
C CYS A 90 -12.91 4.01 11.28
N THR A 91 -11.78 4.66 11.02
CA THR A 91 -10.87 5.19 12.05
C THR A 91 -11.09 6.68 12.26
N LYS A 92 -10.56 7.24 13.35
CA LYS A 92 -10.58 8.68 13.61
C LYS A 92 -9.50 9.45 12.85
N SER A 93 -8.48 8.74 12.38
CA SER A 93 -7.33 9.31 11.67
C SER A 93 -6.79 8.37 10.59
N GLY A 94 -5.99 8.91 9.65
CA GLY A 94 -5.36 8.13 8.58
C GLY A 94 -6.30 7.85 7.40
N LEU A 95 -5.97 6.83 6.60
CA LEU A 95 -6.73 6.47 5.39
C LEU A 95 -8.22 6.25 5.68
N PHE A 96 -8.53 5.43 6.69
CA PHE A 96 -9.90 5.02 7.02
C PHE A 96 -10.69 6.04 7.85
N SER A 97 -10.18 7.26 8.02
CA SER A 97 -11.01 8.40 8.48
C SER A 97 -11.72 9.11 7.34
N LYS A 98 -11.41 8.73 6.09
CA LYS A 98 -11.96 9.32 4.87
C LYS A 98 -12.81 8.35 4.07
N ILE A 99 -12.53 7.06 4.20
CA ILE A 99 -13.24 5.97 3.55
C ILE A 99 -13.57 4.88 4.54
N GLU A 100 -14.71 4.23 4.34
CA GLU A 100 -15.08 3.05 5.09
C GLU A 100 -14.17 1.86 4.74
N VAL A 101 -13.88 1.00 5.71
CA VAL A 101 -13.13 -0.24 5.52
C VAL A 101 -13.76 -1.12 4.44
N ASN A 102 -15.09 -1.11 4.33
CA ASN A 102 -15.81 -1.86 3.31
C ASN A 102 -15.41 -1.46 1.87
N VAL A 103 -14.95 -0.24 1.66
CA VAL A 103 -14.45 0.20 0.34
C VAL A 103 -13.21 -0.59 -0.06
N ALA A 104 -12.40 -1.07 0.88
CA ALA A 104 -11.21 -1.89 0.61
C ALA A 104 -11.50 -3.41 0.53
N LYS A 105 -12.74 -3.84 0.79
CA LYS A 105 -13.13 -5.26 0.78
C LYS A 105 -13.49 -5.69 -0.64
N TRP A 106 -12.49 -6.08 -1.43
CA TRP A 106 -12.71 -6.79 -2.70
C TRP A 106 -11.90 -8.08 -2.72
N HIS A 107 -10.94 -8.27 -3.62
CA HIS A 107 -9.99 -9.37 -3.57
C HIS A 107 -8.60 -8.86 -3.21
N CYS A 108 -7.92 -9.58 -2.32
CA CYS A 108 -6.53 -9.33 -1.94
C CYS A 108 -5.65 -10.46 -2.47
N HIS A 109 -4.43 -10.12 -2.89
CA HIS A 109 -3.50 -11.09 -3.49
C HIS A 109 -2.71 -11.88 -2.45
N GLY A 110 -2.71 -11.43 -1.20
CA GLY A 110 -1.96 -12.00 -0.09
C GLY A 110 -1.76 -10.99 1.02
N ALA A 111 -0.82 -11.27 1.91
CA ALA A 111 -0.53 -10.43 3.07
C ALA A 111 0.97 -10.21 3.28
N PHE A 112 1.30 -9.10 3.95
CA PHE A 112 2.65 -8.70 4.26
C PHE A 112 2.99 -8.85 5.76
N TYR A 113 4.27 -9.06 6.02
CA TYR A 113 4.88 -9.03 7.36
C TYR A 113 5.85 -7.86 7.45
N PRO A 114 5.35 -6.65 7.74
CA PRO A 114 6.18 -5.47 7.80
C PRO A 114 7.10 -5.50 9.04
N PRO A 115 8.18 -4.69 9.06
CA PRO A 115 9.09 -4.60 10.20
C PRO A 115 8.36 -4.06 11.43
N SER A 116 8.88 -4.30 12.63
CA SER A 116 8.17 -4.03 13.89
C SER A 116 7.83 -2.56 14.12
N ASN A 117 8.58 -1.63 13.51
CA ASN A 117 8.35 -0.19 13.60
C ASN A 117 7.42 0.36 12.50
N ALA A 118 7.06 -0.45 11.50
CA ALA A 118 6.11 -0.05 10.48
C ALA A 118 4.71 0.10 11.08
N THR A 119 3.95 1.04 10.50
CA THR A 119 2.55 1.27 10.86
C THR A 119 1.66 0.39 9.99
N LYS A 120 1.03 -0.63 10.60
CA LYS A 120 -0.06 -1.36 9.95
C LYS A 120 -1.28 -0.46 9.85
N ILE A 121 -1.93 -0.43 8.68
CA ILE A 121 -3.08 0.45 8.40
C ILE A 121 -4.34 -0.39 8.19
N LEU A 122 -4.22 -1.50 7.46
CA LEU A 122 -5.27 -2.48 7.24
C LEU A 122 -4.70 -3.88 7.48
N VAL A 123 -5.43 -4.69 8.24
CA VAL A 123 -5.06 -6.09 8.53
C VAL A 123 -6.21 -7.03 8.28
N ASN A 124 -5.91 -8.30 8.07
CA ASN A 124 -6.90 -9.36 8.08
C ASN A 124 -7.20 -9.85 9.52
N GLU A 125 -8.06 -10.86 9.65
CA GLU A 125 -8.44 -11.48 10.91
C GLU A 125 -7.27 -12.13 11.67
N LEU A 126 -6.17 -12.44 10.97
CA LEU A 126 -4.95 -13.04 11.49
C LEU A 126 -3.87 -12.01 11.87
N ASP A 127 -4.19 -10.71 11.86
CA ASP A 127 -3.24 -9.61 12.10
C ASP A 127 -2.13 -9.44 11.05
N GLU A 128 -2.30 -10.07 9.88
CA GLU A 128 -1.39 -9.94 8.74
C GLU A 128 -1.75 -8.67 7.95
N SER A 129 -0.73 -7.96 7.45
CA SER A 129 -0.94 -6.63 6.88
C SER A 129 -1.39 -6.70 5.43
N ILE A 130 -2.46 -5.98 5.11
CA ILE A 130 -2.92 -5.72 3.74
C ILE A 130 -2.43 -4.36 3.26
N ILE A 131 -2.34 -3.39 4.18
CA ILE A 131 -1.76 -2.05 3.94
C ILE A 131 -0.84 -1.72 5.11
N TYR A 132 0.38 -1.27 4.82
CA TYR A 132 1.28 -0.69 5.82
C TYR A 132 2.09 0.48 5.28
N LYS A 133 2.58 1.29 6.21
CA LYS A 133 3.58 2.32 5.98
C LYS A 133 4.86 1.96 6.73
N ASP A 134 5.98 1.90 6.03
CA ASP A 134 7.30 1.76 6.59
C ASP A 134 8.03 3.11 6.60
N ASN A 135 8.38 3.55 7.80
CA ASN A 135 9.09 4.79 8.10
C ASN A 135 10.51 4.52 8.64
N SER A 136 11.10 3.37 8.30
CA SER A 136 12.48 3.02 8.65
C SER A 136 13.54 3.87 7.94
N PHE A 137 13.13 4.74 7.01
CA PHE A 137 13.99 5.55 6.17
C PHE A 137 13.78 7.05 6.46
N ASN A 138 14.58 7.90 5.81
CA ASN A 138 14.29 9.33 5.83
C ASN A 138 13.00 9.63 5.07
N GLY A 139 12.67 8.88 4.03
CA GLY A 139 11.38 8.91 3.36
C GLY A 139 10.41 7.88 3.92
N ASN A 140 9.27 7.70 3.24
CA ASN A 140 8.25 6.71 3.60
C ASN A 140 8.01 5.73 2.44
N LEU A 141 7.80 4.47 2.79
CA LEU A 141 7.37 3.42 1.88
C LEU A 141 5.92 3.02 2.22
N TYR A 142 5.01 3.17 1.27
CA TYR A 142 3.59 2.81 1.38
C TYR A 142 3.34 1.56 0.56
N VAL A 143 2.82 0.50 1.19
CA VAL A 143 2.67 -0.81 0.56
C VAL A 143 1.26 -1.32 0.76
N THR A 144 0.66 -1.84 -0.30
CA THR A 144 -0.63 -2.51 -0.24
C THR A 144 -0.68 -3.74 -1.14
N SER A 145 -1.40 -4.78 -0.70
CA SER A 145 -1.65 -5.97 -1.52
C SER A 145 -2.86 -5.81 -2.44
N LEU A 146 -3.50 -4.64 -2.42
CA LEU A 146 -4.56 -4.26 -3.33
C LEU A 146 -3.97 -3.63 -4.60
N ASP A 147 -4.66 -3.79 -5.72
CA ASP A 147 -4.28 -3.32 -7.06
C ASP A 147 -5.37 -2.40 -7.67
N PRO A 148 -5.76 -1.32 -6.97
CA PRO A 148 -6.86 -0.46 -7.39
C PRO A 148 -6.64 0.15 -8.77
N GLU A 149 -5.40 0.51 -9.13
CA GLU A 149 -5.04 1.11 -10.41
C GLU A 149 -5.19 0.14 -11.58
N PHE A 150 -4.99 -1.16 -11.34
CA PHE A 150 -5.24 -2.20 -12.35
C PHE A 150 -6.73 -2.34 -12.63
N HIS A 151 -7.55 -2.40 -11.59
CA HIS A 151 -9.00 -2.55 -11.69
C HIS A 151 -9.71 -1.29 -12.19
N LEU A 152 -9.26 -0.13 -11.74
CA LEU A 152 -9.72 1.17 -12.24
C LEU A 152 -9.46 1.27 -13.74
N GLY A 153 -8.26 0.90 -14.20
CA GLY A 153 -7.93 0.90 -15.62
C GLY A 153 -8.76 -0.06 -16.48
N GLN A 154 -9.29 -1.14 -15.90
CA GLN A 154 -10.18 -2.08 -16.59
C GLN A 154 -11.68 -1.70 -16.51
N GLY A 155 -12.07 -0.85 -15.56
CA GLY A 155 -13.42 -0.27 -15.48
C GLY A 155 -14.54 -1.21 -15.01
N PHE A 156 -14.23 -2.32 -14.32
CA PHE A 156 -15.24 -3.31 -13.90
C PHE A 156 -15.47 -3.41 -12.38
N MET A 157 -14.69 -2.68 -11.57
CA MET A 157 -14.86 -2.66 -10.11
C MET A 157 -15.03 -1.22 -9.61
N PRO A 158 -16.26 -0.69 -9.56
CA PRO A 158 -16.50 0.73 -9.24
C PRO A 158 -15.95 1.18 -7.88
N THR A 159 -15.81 0.28 -6.92
CA THR A 159 -15.27 0.60 -5.59
C THR A 159 -13.77 0.94 -5.60
N THR A 160 -13.04 0.62 -6.68
CA THR A 160 -11.59 0.87 -6.74
C THR A 160 -11.23 2.32 -7.04
N GLU A 161 -12.12 3.07 -7.70
CA GLU A 161 -11.96 4.51 -7.93
C GLU A 161 -11.95 5.30 -6.60
N PRO A 162 -13.00 5.26 -5.75
CA PRO A 162 -12.99 5.99 -4.49
C PRO A 162 -11.89 5.50 -3.55
N PHE A 163 -11.51 4.23 -3.57
CA PHE A 163 -10.34 3.77 -2.82
C PHE A 163 -9.05 4.42 -3.33
N PHE A 164 -8.79 4.37 -4.64
CA PHE A 164 -7.56 4.89 -5.23
C PHE A 164 -7.39 6.39 -4.92
N ASP A 165 -8.45 7.17 -5.14
CA ASP A 165 -8.45 8.61 -4.88
C ASP A 165 -8.13 8.92 -3.41
N ASN A 166 -8.80 8.24 -2.47
CA ASN A 166 -8.59 8.49 -1.05
C ASN A 166 -7.25 7.92 -0.54
N PHE A 167 -6.78 6.82 -1.11
CA PHE A 167 -5.46 6.26 -0.81
C PHE A 167 -4.35 7.23 -1.23
N MET A 168 -4.40 7.72 -2.47
CA MET A 168 -3.41 8.68 -2.97
C MET A 168 -3.49 10.01 -2.22
N GLN A 169 -4.69 10.51 -1.93
CA GLN A 169 -4.85 11.72 -1.12
C GLN A 169 -4.27 11.54 0.30
N TRP A 170 -4.48 10.39 0.93
CA TRP A 170 -3.90 10.11 2.25
C TRP A 170 -2.37 10.04 2.20
N VAL A 171 -1.78 9.41 1.16
CA VAL A 171 -0.33 9.39 0.96
C VAL A 171 0.24 10.81 0.88
N GLU A 172 -0.37 11.68 0.08
CA GLU A 172 0.08 13.07 -0.09
C GLU A 172 0.04 13.87 1.22
N GLU A 173 -1.06 13.75 1.99
CA GLU A 173 -1.17 14.41 3.29
C GLU A 173 -0.18 13.88 4.33
N ASP A 174 0.09 12.58 4.31
CA ASP A 174 1.08 11.94 5.20
C ASP A 174 2.50 12.42 4.86
N ILE A 175 2.83 12.53 3.57
CA ILE A 175 4.11 13.09 3.09
C ILE A 175 4.26 14.56 3.52
N LEU A 176 3.23 15.39 3.34
CA LEU A 176 3.27 16.79 3.76
C LEU A 176 3.47 16.92 5.27
N THR A 177 2.78 16.10 6.06
CA THR A 177 2.92 16.07 7.52
C THR A 177 4.34 15.66 7.93
N HIS A 178 4.89 14.63 7.28
CA HIS A 178 6.26 14.15 7.50
C HIS A 178 7.31 15.24 7.21
N ASN A 179 7.16 15.94 6.08
CA ASN A 179 8.10 17.00 5.70
C ASN A 179 8.04 18.19 6.65
N ASN A 180 6.84 18.58 7.10
CA ASN A 180 6.68 19.66 8.09
C ASN A 180 7.28 19.31 9.46
N ALA A 181 7.34 18.03 9.83
CA ALA A 181 7.94 17.59 11.10
C ALA A 181 9.48 17.64 11.09
N LYS A 182 10.12 17.85 9.94
CA LYS A 182 11.58 17.90 9.77
C LYS A 182 12.16 19.32 9.67
N VAL A 183 11.29 20.34 9.54
CA VAL A 183 11.66 21.77 9.50
C VAL A 183 11.67 22.34 10.90
#